data_AF-A0A5N6XYU4-F1
#
_entry.id   AF-A0A5N6XYU4-F1
#
_cell.length_a   1.000
_cell.length_b   1.000
_cell.length_c   1.000
_cell.angle_alpha   90.00
_cell.angle_beta   90.00
_cell.angle_gamma   90.00
#
_symmetry.space_group_name_H-M   'P 1'
#
loop_
_entity.id
_entity.type
_entity.pdbx_description
1 polymer ?
#
loop_
_entity_poly.entity_id
_entity_poly.type
_entity_poly.pdbx_seq_one_letter_code
_entity_poly.pdbx_strand_id
1 'polypeptide(L)'
;MAPRTIYLISFRPATSQRAHLAIWVPSAGESKHGSLIHVVGAPMAGFCHEFKRGYNPTLTLKPYEMWPLGEVNSKHIHDWPEEFRATDTIPKGDLEVAASQIPAPRISENFMAPR
;
A
#
# COMPACT_ATOMS: atom_id res chain seq x y z
N MET A 1 5.11 -22.32 4.52
CA MET A 1 5.30 -21.47 3.32
C MET A 1 6.58 -20.67 3.47
N ALA A 2 7.31 -20.45 2.37
CA ALA A 2 8.52 -19.62 2.38
C ALA A 2 8.20 -18.16 2.76
N PRO A 3 9.15 -17.39 3.32
CA PRO A 3 8.96 -15.96 3.49
C PRO A 3 8.78 -15.26 2.13
N ARG A 4 8.16 -14.07 2.15
CA ARG A 4 7.92 -13.24 0.97
C ARG A 4 8.57 -11.89 1.15
N THR A 5 9.29 -11.45 0.14
CA THR A 5 9.79 -10.07 0.08
C THR A 5 8.63 -9.11 -0.14
N ILE A 6 8.53 -8.10 0.71
CA ILE A 6 7.63 -6.97 0.54
C ILE A 6 8.40 -5.78 -0.03
N TYR A 7 7.68 -4.88 -0.70
CA TYR A 7 8.28 -3.80 -1.47
C TYR A 7 7.71 -2.45 -1.10
N LEU A 8 8.54 -1.42 -1.13
CA LEU A 8 8.10 -0.03 -1.17
C LEU A 8 7.82 0.34 -2.63
N ILE A 9 6.64 0.88 -2.89
CA ILE A 9 6.30 1.49 -4.17
C ILE A 9 6.19 3.00 -3.98
N SER A 10 6.84 3.76 -4.87
CA SER A 10 6.71 5.21 -4.99
C SER A 10 6.06 5.56 -6.32
N PHE A 11 4.87 6.13 -6.29
CA PHE A 11 4.20 6.68 -7.46
C PHE A 11 4.48 8.18 -7.54
N ARG A 12 5.07 8.63 -8.64
CA ARG A 12 5.36 10.06 -8.85
C ARG A 12 5.03 10.45 -10.29
N PRO A 13 3.84 11.03 -10.54
CA PRO A 13 3.43 11.35 -11.91
C PRO A 13 4.33 12.40 -12.59
N ALA A 14 4.89 13.35 -11.82
CA ALA A 14 5.84 14.36 -12.30
C ALA A 14 6.86 14.73 -11.20
N THR A 15 8.03 15.20 -11.59
CA THR A 15 9.11 15.60 -10.65
C THR A 15 8.69 16.72 -9.70
N SER A 16 7.80 17.62 -10.13
CA SER A 16 7.23 18.71 -9.33
C SER A 16 6.16 18.27 -8.33
N GLN A 17 5.66 17.03 -8.44
CA GLN A 17 4.64 16.49 -7.56
C GLN A 17 5.26 15.66 -6.44
N ARG A 18 4.57 15.60 -5.29
CA ARG A 18 4.95 14.73 -4.18
C ARG A 18 4.72 13.28 -4.56
N ALA A 19 5.65 12.41 -4.17
CA ALA A 19 5.49 10.98 -4.33
C ALA A 19 4.39 10.45 -3.40
N HIS A 20 3.58 9.54 -3.92
CA HIS A 20 2.64 8.74 -3.15
C HIS A 20 3.30 7.41 -2.84
N LEU A 21 3.41 7.06 -1.56
CA LEU A 21 4.09 5.84 -1.11
C LEU A 21 3.07 4.76 -0.76
N ALA A 22 3.45 3.51 -1.02
CA ALA A 22 2.67 2.32 -0.69
C ALA A 22 3.60 1.15 -0.37
N ILE A 23 3.12 0.19 0.43
CA ILE A 23 3.75 -1.11 0.60
C ILE A 23 3.03 -2.10 -0.30
N TRP A 24 3.77 -2.84 -1.12
CA TRP A 24 3.24 -3.92 -1.94
C TRP A 24 3.69 -5.28 -1.43
N VAL A 25 2.73 -6.19 -1.31
CA VAL A 25 2.86 -7.51 -0.71
C VAL A 25 2.42 -8.54 -1.74
N PRO A 26 3.34 -9.31 -2.33
CA PRO A 26 2.98 -10.33 -3.33
C PRO A 26 2.11 -11.44 -2.75
N SER A 27 1.16 -11.94 -3.55
CA SER A 27 0.38 -13.14 -3.25
C SER A 27 1.23 -14.41 -3.35
N ALA A 28 0.81 -15.49 -2.69
CA ALA A 28 1.41 -16.81 -2.91
C ALA A 28 1.26 -17.26 -4.37
N GLY A 29 2.33 -17.78 -4.98
CA GLY A 29 2.25 -18.47 -6.29
C GLY A 29 2.08 -17.57 -7.52
N GLU A 30 1.67 -16.32 -7.35
CA GLU A 30 1.51 -15.33 -8.41
C GLU A 30 2.44 -14.15 -8.24
N SER A 31 3.40 -13.97 -9.16
CA SER A 31 4.40 -12.92 -9.06
C SER A 31 3.88 -11.51 -9.36
N LYS A 32 2.68 -11.38 -9.97
CA LYS A 32 2.17 -10.10 -10.48
C LYS A 32 1.04 -9.51 -9.65
N HIS A 33 0.35 -10.33 -8.85
CA HIS A 33 -0.76 -9.88 -8.00
C HIS A 33 -0.35 -9.89 -6.54
N GLY A 34 -0.99 -9.02 -5.77
CA GLY A 34 -0.70 -8.89 -4.35
C GLY A 34 -1.65 -7.91 -3.67
N SER A 35 -1.30 -7.52 -2.45
CA SER A 35 -2.00 -6.47 -1.74
C SER A 35 -1.16 -5.19 -1.73
N LEU A 36 -1.80 -4.05 -1.98
CA LEU A 36 -1.21 -2.73 -1.84
C LEU A 36 -1.77 -2.08 -0.57
N ILE A 37 -0.89 -1.71 0.35
CA ILE A 37 -1.21 -1.01 1.58
C ILE A 37 -0.73 0.43 1.42
N HIS A 38 -1.63 1.39 1.53
CA HIS A 38 -1.28 2.80 1.42
C HIS A 38 -2.25 3.67 2.21
N VAL A 39 -1.86 4.92 2.40
CA VAL A 39 -2.71 5.92 3.04
C VAL A 39 -3.23 6.85 1.97
N VAL A 40 -4.55 7.01 1.89
CA VAL A 40 -5.22 7.92 0.96
C VAL A 40 -5.97 9.00 1.72
N GLY A 41 -6.24 10.12 1.06
CA GLY A 41 -6.96 11.23 1.64
C GLY A 41 -6.46 12.57 1.16
N ALA A 42 -6.93 13.62 1.82
CA ALA A 42 -6.57 14.99 1.53
C ALA A 42 -6.41 15.77 2.83
N PRO A 43 -5.51 16.76 2.90
CA PRO A 43 -5.23 17.50 4.13
C PRO A 43 -6.47 18.09 4.83
N MET A 44 -7.49 18.49 4.08
CA MET A 44 -8.73 19.05 4.64
C MET A 44 -9.73 17.97 5.11
N ALA A 45 -9.71 16.79 4.50
CA ALA A 45 -10.65 15.70 4.79
C ALA A 45 -10.08 14.66 5.76
N GLY A 46 -8.77 14.70 5.98
CA GLY A 46 -8.03 13.68 6.72
C GLY A 46 -7.55 12.57 5.81
N PHE A 47 -6.86 11.60 6.43
CA PHE A 47 -6.26 10.47 5.75
C PHE A 47 -6.66 9.17 6.43
N CYS A 48 -6.77 8.09 5.66
CA CYS A 48 -7.07 6.75 6.16
C CYS A 48 -6.26 5.69 5.43
N HIS A 49 -6.13 4.52 6.04
CA HIS A 49 -5.54 3.35 5.39
C HIS A 49 -6.51 2.79 4.36
N GLU A 50 -6.00 2.54 3.16
CA GLU A 50 -6.68 1.83 2.08
C GLU A 50 -5.86 0.57 1.75
N PHE A 51 -6.56 -0.54 1.56
CA PHE A 51 -6.02 -1.85 1.25
C PHE A 51 -6.56 -2.28 -0.11
N LYS A 52 -5.72 -2.34 -1.15
CA LYS A 52 -6.10 -2.85 -2.47
C LYS A 52 -5.63 -4.29 -2.62
N ARG A 53 -6.56 -5.22 -2.63
CA ARG A 53 -6.33 -6.67 -2.68
C ARG A 53 -6.40 -7.16 -4.12
N GLY A 54 -5.48 -8.05 -4.48
CA GLY A 54 -5.28 -8.48 -5.87
C GLY A 54 -4.77 -7.38 -6.80
N TYR A 55 -4.12 -6.35 -6.25
CA TYR A 55 -3.49 -5.28 -7.02
C TYR A 55 -2.29 -5.78 -7.82
N ASN A 56 -2.22 -5.36 -9.09
CA ASN A 56 -1.09 -5.60 -9.97
C ASN A 56 -0.42 -4.27 -10.37
N PRO A 57 0.79 -3.97 -9.85
CA PRO A 57 1.53 -2.77 -10.19
C PRO A 57 1.83 -2.63 -11.69
N THR A 58 1.97 -3.73 -12.43
CA THR A 58 2.31 -3.68 -13.86
C THR A 58 1.14 -3.21 -14.74
N LEU A 59 -0.09 -3.20 -14.21
CA LEU A 59 -1.27 -2.72 -14.93
C LEU A 59 -1.51 -1.22 -14.74
N THR A 60 -0.72 -0.54 -13.90
CA THR A 60 -0.87 0.89 -13.72
C THR A 60 -0.20 1.67 -14.84
N LEU A 61 -0.88 2.72 -15.33
CA LEU A 61 -0.29 3.68 -16.27
C LEU A 61 0.57 4.73 -15.56
N LYS A 62 0.52 4.80 -14.22
CA LYS A 62 1.29 5.78 -13.45
C LYS A 62 2.75 5.33 -13.37
N PRO A 63 3.73 6.22 -13.62
CA PRO A 63 5.12 5.88 -13.38
C PRO A 63 5.32 5.59 -11.89
N TYR A 64 6.06 4.50 -11.62
CA TYR A 64 6.40 4.10 -10.28
C TYR A 64 7.81 3.50 -10.23
N GLU A 65 8.40 3.58 -9.04
CA GLU A 65 9.63 2.90 -8.68
C GLU A 65 9.31 1.92 -7.55
N MET A 66 10.00 0.78 -7.51
CA MET A 66 9.78 -0.28 -6.55
C MET A 66 11.11 -0.75 -5.95
N TRP A 67 11.19 -0.84 -4.62
CA TRP A 67 12.38 -1.31 -3.91
C TRP A 67 12.01 -2.39 -2.90
N PRO A 68 12.81 -3.45 -2.75
CA PRO A 68 12.60 -4.45 -1.70
C PRO A 68 12.84 -3.81 -0.32
N LEU A 69 11.92 -4.04 0.62
CA LEU A 69 12.05 -3.59 2.01
C LEU A 69 12.61 -4.68 2.91
N GLY A 70 12.18 -5.93 2.70
CA GLY A 70 12.59 -7.06 3.53
C GLY A 70 11.62 -8.23 3.39
N GLU A 71 11.90 -9.30 4.13
CA GLU A 71 11.12 -10.53 4.10
C GLU A 71 10.13 -10.62 5.27
N VAL A 72 8.91 -11.06 4.97
CA VAL A 72 7.87 -11.36 5.96
C VAL A 72 7.50 -12.82 5.85
N ASN A 73 7.37 -13.51 6.99
CA ASN A 73 6.91 -14.89 6.99
C ASN A 73 5.48 -14.96 6.41
N SER A 74 5.27 -15.81 5.41
CA SER A 74 3.97 -15.98 4.73
C SER A 74 2.79 -16.18 5.68
N LYS A 75 3.00 -16.76 6.87
CA LYS A 75 1.92 -16.94 7.86
C LYS A 75 1.26 -15.63 8.32
N HIS A 76 1.97 -14.50 8.18
CA HIS A 76 1.49 -13.17 8.54
C HIS A 76 0.83 -12.43 7.36
N ILE A 77 0.83 -13.03 6.17
CA ILE A 77 0.25 -12.47 4.96
C ILE A 77 -1.03 -13.24 4.67
N HIS A 78 -2.15 -12.52 4.56
CA HIS A 78 -3.41 -13.13 4.15
C HIS A 78 -3.39 -13.34 2.64
N ASP A 79 -3.51 -14.58 2.20
CA ASP A 79 -3.63 -14.93 0.79
C ASP A 79 -5.08 -14.81 0.33
N TRP A 80 -5.26 -14.08 -0.76
CA TRP A 80 -6.55 -13.93 -1.42
C TRP A 80 -6.68 -14.94 -2.57
N PRO A 81 -7.89 -15.39 -2.91
CA PRO A 81 -8.12 -16.13 -4.14
C PRO A 81 -7.63 -15.35 -5.37
N GLU A 82 -7.13 -16.04 -6.40
CA GLU A 82 -6.51 -15.44 -7.61
C GLU A 82 -7.36 -14.34 -8.27
N GLU A 83 -8.67 -14.56 -8.35
CA GLU A 83 -9.63 -13.63 -8.98
C GLU A 83 -10.13 -12.53 -8.02
N PHE A 84 -9.76 -12.59 -6.74
CA PHE A 84 -10.28 -11.66 -5.74
C PHE A 84 -9.69 -10.26 -5.94
N ARG A 85 -10.58 -9.28 -6.12
CA ARG A 85 -10.21 -7.86 -6.24
C ARG A 85 -11.10 -7.05 -5.31
N ALA A 86 -10.50 -6.31 -4.40
CA ALA A 86 -11.25 -5.44 -3.49
C ALA A 86 -10.40 -4.24 -3.06
N THR A 87 -11.08 -3.13 -2.78
CA THR A 87 -10.51 -1.99 -2.06
C THR A 87 -11.28 -1.85 -0.76
N ASP A 88 -10.58 -1.81 0.36
CA ASP A 88 -11.17 -1.84 1.70
C ASP A 88 -10.36 -0.94 2.65
N THR A 89 -10.96 -0.58 3.78
CA THR A 89 -10.32 0.16 4.87
C THR A 89 -10.16 -0.68 6.14
N ILE A 90 -10.78 -1.87 6.17
CA ILE A 90 -10.71 -2.80 7.30
C ILE A 90 -9.54 -3.77 7.06
N PRO A 91 -8.50 -3.79 7.93
CA PRO A 91 -7.35 -4.66 7.75
C PRO A 91 -7.70 -6.15 7.94
N LYS A 92 -6.98 -7.00 7.22
CA LYS A 92 -7.07 -8.46 7.26
C LYS A 92 -5.68 -9.11 7.31
N GLY A 93 -5.53 -10.06 8.22
CA GLY A 93 -4.23 -10.69 8.49
C GLY A 93 -3.28 -9.80 9.28
N ASP A 94 -2.22 -10.41 9.80
CA ASP A 94 -1.31 -9.76 10.75
C ASP A 94 -0.59 -8.55 10.15
N LEU A 95 -0.22 -8.60 8.86
CA LEU A 95 0.50 -7.51 8.20
C LEU A 95 -0.36 -6.26 8.00
N GLU A 96 -1.61 -6.40 7.53
CA GLU A 96 -2.52 -5.25 7.39
C GLU A 96 -2.89 -4.68 8.77
N VAL A 97 -3.06 -5.55 9.78
CA VAL A 97 -3.30 -5.14 11.17
C VAL A 97 -2.12 -4.36 11.73
N ALA A 98 -0.90 -4.84 11.54
CA ALA A 98 0.32 -4.14 11.96
C ALA A 98 0.46 -2.78 11.27
N ALA A 99 0.19 -2.70 9.96
CA ALA A 99 0.20 -1.42 9.24
C ALA A 99 -0.81 -0.42 9.84
N SER A 100 -1.99 -0.90 10.22
CA SER A 100 -3.05 -0.07 10.80
C SER A 100 -2.75 0.47 12.20
N GLN A 101 -1.73 -0.07 12.89
CA GLN A 101 -1.29 0.44 14.20
C GLN A 101 -0.54 1.76 14.08
N ILE A 102 0.00 2.08 12.89
CA ILE A 102 0.60 3.38 12.62
C ILE A 102 -0.53 4.33 12.24
N PRO A 103 -0.76 5.43 12.99
CA PRO A 103 -1.84 6.34 12.66
C PRO A 103 -1.57 7.03 11.31
N ALA A 104 -2.61 7.14 10.49
CA ALA A 104 -2.56 7.96 9.29
C ALA A 104 -2.33 9.45 9.67
N PRO A 105 -1.76 10.26 8.77
CA PRO A 105 -1.59 11.69 9.02
C PRO A 105 -2.93 12.34 9.40
N ARG A 106 -2.88 13.24 10.39
CA ARG A 106 -4.07 13.99 10.82
C ARG A 106 -4.44 15.06 9.79
N ILE A 107 -5.66 15.57 9.91
CA ILE A 107 -6.10 16.79 9.22
C ILE A 107 -5.09 17.90 9.52
N SER A 108 -4.67 18.63 8.48
CA SER A 108 -3.75 19.74 8.65
C SER A 108 -4.52 20.96 9.12
N GLU A 109 -4.32 21.35 10.38
CA GLU A 109 -4.93 22.57 10.96
C GLU A 109 -4.53 23.84 10.18
N ASN A 110 -3.34 23.84 9.56
CA ASN A 110 -2.79 24.96 8.78
C ASN A 110 -2.43 24.55 7.35
N PHE A 111 -3.38 23.97 6.61
CA PHE A 111 -3.15 23.49 5.23
C PHE A 111 -2.60 24.56 4.26
N MET A 112 -2.97 25.83 4.46
CA MET A 112 -2.55 26.97 3.62
C MET A 112 -1.26 27.67 4.12
N ALA A 113 -0.64 27.20 5.21
CA ALA A 113 0.60 27.83 5.67
C ALA A 113 1.71 27.66 4.61
N PRO A 114 2.50 28.72 4.32
CA PRO A 114 3.61 28.62 3.38
C PRO A 114 4.60 27.56 3.87
N ARG A 115 5.12 26.76 2.92
CA ARG A 115 6.13 25.72 3.18
C ARG A 115 7.54 26.27 3.17
#